data_AF-K3WT17-F1
#
_entry.id   AF-K3WT17-F1
#
_cell.length_a   1.000
_cell.length_b   1.000
_cell.length_c   1.000
_cell.angle_alpha   90.00
_cell.angle_beta   90.00
_cell.angle_gamma   90.00
#
_symmetry.space_group_name_H-M   'P 1'
#
loop_
_entity.id
_entity.type
_entity.pdbx_description
1 polymer ?
#
loop_
_entity_poly.entity_id
_entity_poly.type
_entity_poly.pdbx_seq_one_letter_code
_entity_poly.pdbx_strand_id
1 'polypeptide(L)'
;MAHDHVDLTPSDHEVILSERFITLLTQRANRYSKETKPLEQIVIHLCWESRKVTGMVMDKIMSGIEVEDHHDVKPYFRTLNSILKIRDSLAAERLVDGMTKLVAVMASQQRYFKATEISIDMLTRLAKRHSSVAQWLQENHMSCAWMEKWLTGHRGAEGYLQQKRTALVKPNSTSNWVTVSVTSTGLIKAIDRSVSKLLPRIRSILDPKETFETFYDSDDNPMRLVGKRIRVKWAKDKWYEGCVERFDEASYEHFVVYDDGDKRSYRMSDKQFYVVENTSNAAAVTPSPPNSGGKKALQK
;
A
#
# COMPACT_ATOMS: atom_id res chain seq x y z
N MET A 1 -5.96 32.13 -32.74
CA MET A 1 -4.51 32.19 -32.91
C MET A 1 -3.95 30.97 -32.19
N ALA A 2 -3.44 29.99 -32.93
CA ALA A 2 -2.72 28.88 -32.31
C ALA A 2 -1.42 29.46 -31.77
N HIS A 3 -1.24 29.47 -30.45
CA HIS A 3 0.06 29.79 -29.87
C HIS A 3 1.03 28.70 -30.30
N ASP A 4 2.13 29.08 -30.96
CA ASP A 4 3.25 28.17 -31.17
C ASP A 4 3.67 27.58 -29.82
N HIS A 5 3.88 26.28 -29.79
CA HIS A 5 4.37 25.61 -28.59
C HIS A 5 5.74 26.19 -28.23
N VAL A 6 5.86 26.75 -27.03
CA VAL A 6 7.15 27.16 -26.50
C VAL A 6 7.92 25.89 -26.15
N ASP A 7 8.91 25.55 -26.97
CA ASP A 7 9.83 24.46 -26.66
C ASP A 7 10.71 24.83 -25.46
N LEU A 8 10.90 23.88 -24.56
CA LEU A 8 11.76 24.05 -23.40
C LEU A 8 13.23 24.12 -23.85
N THR A 9 13.96 25.10 -23.34
CA THR A 9 15.40 25.20 -23.60
C THR A 9 16.16 24.13 -22.81
N PRO A 10 17.42 23.82 -23.17
CA PRO A 10 18.27 22.95 -22.35
C PRO A 10 18.38 23.40 -20.89
N SER A 11 18.44 24.71 -20.64
CA SER A 11 18.48 25.28 -19.29
C SER A 11 17.18 25.02 -18.52
N ASP A 12 16.03 25.10 -19.17
CA ASP A 12 14.73 24.77 -18.55
C ASP A 12 14.69 23.29 -18.16
N HIS A 13 15.20 22.41 -19.03
CA HIS A 13 15.34 20.99 -18.75
C HIS A 13 16.25 20.71 -17.55
N GLU A 14 17.36 21.44 -17.40
CA GLU A 14 18.24 21.29 -16.23
C GLU A 14 17.54 21.68 -14.93
N VAL A 15 16.72 22.74 -14.94
CA VAL A 15 15.96 23.16 -13.75
C VAL A 15 14.94 22.10 -13.33
N ILE A 16 14.11 21.64 -14.27
CA ILE A 16 13.03 20.67 -14.00
C ILE A 16 13.53 19.24 -13.79
N LEU A 17 14.79 18.92 -14.14
CA LEU A 17 15.42 17.63 -13.89
C LEU A 17 16.51 17.70 -12.81
N SER A 18 16.68 18.85 -12.15
CA SER A 18 17.66 19.01 -11.08
C SER A 18 17.38 18.04 -9.92
N GLU A 19 18.44 17.59 -9.24
CA GLU A 19 18.31 16.68 -8.10
C GLU A 19 17.36 17.23 -7.02
N ARG A 20 17.44 18.54 -6.79
CA ARG A 20 16.58 19.24 -5.83
C ARG A 20 15.10 19.14 -6.23
N PHE A 21 14.78 19.31 -7.52
CA PHE A 21 13.40 19.21 -7.97
C PHE A 21 12.88 17.77 -7.89
N ILE A 22 13.67 16.78 -8.31
CA ILE A 22 13.30 15.36 -8.16
C ILE A 22 13.10 14.98 -6.67
N THR A 23 13.97 15.49 -5.78
CA THR A 23 13.81 15.32 -4.33
C THR A 23 12.49 15.91 -3.84
N LEU A 24 12.12 17.12 -4.29
CA LEU A 24 10.86 17.74 -3.94
C LEU A 24 9.65 16.92 -4.42
N LEU A 25 9.69 16.41 -5.66
CA LEU A 25 8.61 15.57 -6.20
C LEU A 25 8.45 14.26 -5.42
N THR A 26 9.57 13.68 -4.98
CA THR A 26 9.56 12.37 -4.30
C THR A 26 9.22 12.47 -2.82
N GLN A 27 9.71 13.47 -2.08
CA GLN A 27 9.57 13.55 -0.62
C GLN A 27 8.34 14.32 -0.13
N ARG A 28 7.81 15.26 -0.92
CA ARG A 28 6.74 16.18 -0.47
C ARG A 28 5.40 15.48 -0.21
N ALA A 29 5.18 14.32 -0.83
CA ALA A 29 4.00 13.49 -0.61
C ALA A 29 4.14 12.57 0.62
N ASN A 30 4.54 13.11 1.78
CA ASN A 30 4.69 12.37 3.05
C ASN A 30 3.38 11.78 3.58
N ARG A 31 2.26 12.41 3.25
CA ARG A 31 0.89 11.92 3.46
C ARG A 31 0.08 12.17 2.19
N TYR A 32 -0.99 11.41 2.00
CA TYR A 32 -1.94 11.75 0.94
C TYR A 32 -2.58 13.10 1.30
N SER A 33 -2.48 14.06 0.38
CA SER A 33 -2.92 15.44 0.53
C SER A 33 -3.40 15.97 -0.82
N LYS A 34 -3.92 17.21 -0.83
CA LYS A 34 -4.29 17.91 -2.08
C LYS A 34 -3.12 18.06 -3.07
N GLU A 35 -1.87 18.03 -2.59
CA GLU A 35 -0.68 18.12 -3.44
C GLU A 35 -0.30 16.76 -4.05
N THR A 36 -0.76 15.63 -3.50
CA THR A 36 -0.34 14.29 -3.93
C THR A 36 -0.68 14.03 -5.40
N LYS A 37 -1.90 14.35 -5.84
CA LYS A 37 -2.34 14.10 -7.21
C LYS A 37 -1.60 14.99 -8.24
N PRO A 38 -1.47 16.32 -8.03
CA PRO A 38 -0.63 17.14 -8.90
C PRO A 38 0.83 16.67 -8.98
N LEU A 39 1.45 16.33 -7.84
CA LEU A 39 2.83 15.84 -7.83
C LEU A 39 2.97 14.50 -8.58
N GLU A 40 2.02 13.58 -8.40
CA GLU A 40 1.94 12.34 -9.17
C GLU A 40 1.84 12.61 -10.68
N GLN A 41 1.01 13.57 -11.11
CA GLN A 41 0.88 13.93 -12.53
C GLN A 41 2.17 14.48 -13.13
N ILE A 42 2.92 15.31 -12.37
CA ILE A 42 4.21 15.84 -12.81
C ILE A 42 5.21 14.68 -12.99
N VAL A 43 5.31 13.78 -12.00
CA VAL A 43 6.21 12.62 -12.07
C VAL A 43 5.85 11.71 -13.26
N ILE A 44 4.56 11.43 -13.46
CA ILE A 44 4.08 10.62 -14.59
C ILE A 44 4.45 11.27 -15.92
N HIS A 45 4.21 12.58 -16.06
CA HIS A 45 4.51 13.31 -17.29
C HIS A 45 6.01 13.30 -17.60
N LEU A 46 6.86 13.58 -16.61
CA LEU A 46 8.30 13.62 -16.79
C LEU A 46 8.90 12.24 -17.14
N CYS A 47 8.28 11.15 -16.68
CA CYS A 47 8.75 9.79 -16.94
C CYS A 47 8.17 9.15 -18.22
N TRP A 48 7.14 9.75 -18.82
CA TRP A 48 6.47 9.23 -20.02
C TRP A 48 7.44 9.16 -21.20
N GLU A 49 7.61 7.97 -21.79
CA GLU A 49 8.52 7.71 -22.92
C GLU A 49 9.97 8.19 -22.66
N SER A 50 10.37 8.29 -21.40
CA SER A 50 11.68 8.81 -21.00
C SER A 50 12.42 7.85 -20.07
N ARG A 51 13.32 7.05 -20.66
CA ARG A 51 14.22 6.15 -19.93
C ARG A 51 15.17 6.93 -19.01
N LYS A 52 15.71 8.05 -19.49
CA LYS A 52 16.64 8.90 -18.72
C LYS A 52 16.00 9.39 -17.43
N VAL A 53 14.82 10.00 -17.53
CA VAL A 53 14.14 10.59 -16.36
C VAL A 53 13.59 9.49 -15.45
N THR A 54 13.04 8.41 -16.03
CA THR A 54 12.64 7.23 -15.25
C THR A 54 13.82 6.69 -14.42
N GLY A 55 15.01 6.58 -15.01
CA GLY A 55 16.22 6.15 -14.31
C GLY A 55 16.61 7.07 -13.16
N MET A 56 16.65 8.38 -13.39
CA MET A 56 16.95 9.38 -12.34
C MET A 56 15.96 9.29 -11.16
N VAL A 57 14.67 9.17 -11.45
CA VAL A 57 13.62 9.03 -10.43
C VAL A 57 13.77 7.69 -9.70
N MET A 58 14.04 6.61 -10.42
CA MET A 58 14.25 5.27 -9.85
C MET A 58 15.44 5.27 -8.87
N ASP A 59 16.58 5.83 -9.28
CA ASP A 59 17.78 5.88 -8.45
C ASP A 59 17.54 6.71 -7.18
N LYS A 60 16.80 7.82 -7.28
CA LYS A 60 16.41 8.61 -6.11
C LYS A 60 15.48 7.85 -5.17
N ILE A 61 14.52 7.10 -5.71
CA ILE A 61 13.63 6.22 -4.94
C ILE A 61 14.44 5.19 -4.16
N MET A 62 15.32 4.47 -4.84
CA MET A 62 16.10 3.39 -4.25
C MET A 62 17.08 3.91 -3.18
N SER A 63 17.79 5.01 -3.49
CA SER A 63 18.66 5.69 -2.52
C SER A 63 17.89 6.16 -1.29
N GLY A 64 16.70 6.74 -1.47
CA GLY A 64 15.84 7.14 -0.37
C GLY A 64 15.40 5.97 0.52
N ILE A 65 14.97 4.86 -0.07
CA ILE A 65 14.58 3.65 0.66
C ILE A 65 15.79 3.05 1.42
N GLU A 66 16.99 3.13 0.85
CA GLU A 66 18.21 2.64 1.47
C GLU A 66 18.69 3.53 2.64
N VAL A 67 18.62 4.84 2.50
CA VAL A 67 19.16 5.80 3.48
C VAL A 67 18.15 6.13 4.59
N GLU A 68 16.90 6.42 4.23
CA GLU A 68 15.91 6.96 5.17
C GLU A 68 15.36 5.90 6.12
N ASP A 69 15.00 6.30 7.35
CA ASP A 69 14.39 5.40 8.32
C ASP A 69 12.85 5.29 8.11
N HIS A 70 12.23 4.35 8.80
CA HIS A 70 10.86 3.91 8.57
C HIS A 70 9.76 4.99 8.53
N HIS A 71 9.98 6.16 9.15
CA HIS A 71 9.01 7.25 9.16
C HIS A 71 9.04 8.10 7.88
N ASP A 72 10.14 8.02 7.11
CA ASP A 72 10.39 8.85 5.94
C ASP A 72 10.47 8.06 4.63
N VAL A 73 10.38 6.72 4.65
CA VAL A 73 10.49 5.90 3.42
C VAL A 73 9.23 5.86 2.55
N LYS A 74 8.04 6.13 3.09
CA LYS A 74 6.76 6.01 2.36
C LYS A 74 6.67 6.84 1.06
N PRO A 75 7.15 8.09 0.99
CA PRO A 75 7.07 8.90 -0.23
C PRO A 75 7.76 8.25 -1.43
N TYR A 76 8.87 7.55 -1.22
CA TYR A 76 9.58 6.85 -2.28
C TYR A 76 8.76 5.68 -2.84
N PHE A 77 8.10 4.89 -1.98
CA PHE A 77 7.16 3.86 -2.41
C PHE A 77 5.93 4.44 -3.12
N ARG A 78 5.44 5.61 -2.72
CA ARG A 78 4.35 6.30 -3.42
C ARG A 78 4.78 6.78 -4.80
N THR A 79 5.99 7.31 -4.93
CA THR A 79 6.55 7.72 -6.22
C THR A 79 6.76 6.49 -7.12
N LEU A 80 7.26 5.38 -6.56
CA LEU A 80 7.39 4.11 -7.27
C LEU A 80 6.03 3.62 -7.77
N ASN A 81 5.01 3.68 -6.92
CA ASN A 81 3.63 3.36 -7.31
C ASN A 81 3.15 4.21 -8.49
N SER A 82 3.48 5.51 -8.53
CA SER A 82 3.12 6.42 -9.62
C SER A 82 3.81 6.04 -10.93
N ILE A 83 5.13 5.80 -10.92
CA ILE A 83 5.86 5.48 -12.16
C ILE A 83 5.48 4.10 -12.70
N LEU A 84 5.09 3.15 -11.85
CA LEU A 84 4.60 1.84 -12.29
C LEU A 84 3.17 1.88 -12.89
N LYS A 85 2.42 2.96 -12.69
CA LYS A 85 1.10 3.15 -13.36
C LYS A 85 1.22 3.59 -14.82
N ILE A 86 2.40 4.05 -15.24
CA ILE A 86 2.60 4.61 -16.58
C ILE A 86 2.44 3.50 -17.61
N ARG A 87 1.57 3.73 -18.61
CA ARG A 87 1.23 2.77 -19.68
C ARG A 87 1.79 3.24 -21.01
N ASP A 88 3.11 3.35 -21.07
CA ASP A 88 3.89 3.72 -22.24
C ASP A 88 4.70 2.53 -22.77
N SER A 89 5.49 2.73 -23.82
CA SER A 89 6.30 1.65 -24.42
C SER A 89 7.35 1.05 -23.47
N LEU A 90 7.69 1.77 -22.40
CA LEU A 90 8.71 1.42 -21.42
C LEU A 90 8.14 0.75 -20.16
N ALA A 91 6.82 0.54 -20.08
CA ALA A 91 6.15 0.05 -18.86
C ALA A 91 6.69 -1.30 -18.36
N ALA A 92 6.89 -2.27 -19.25
CA ALA A 92 7.39 -3.61 -18.89
C ALA A 92 8.83 -3.56 -18.37
N GLU A 93 9.69 -2.79 -19.03
CA GLU A 93 11.07 -2.60 -18.60
C GLU A 93 11.14 -1.88 -17.25
N ARG A 94 10.37 -0.80 -17.10
CA ARG A 94 10.29 -0.02 -15.86
C ARG A 94 9.86 -0.88 -14.67
N LEU A 95 8.92 -1.80 -14.89
CA LEU A 95 8.51 -2.79 -13.88
C LEU A 95 9.67 -3.70 -13.49
N VAL A 96 10.33 -4.34 -14.47
CA VAL A 96 11.41 -5.30 -14.20
C VAL A 96 12.58 -4.63 -13.49
N ASP A 97 13.06 -3.48 -13.98
CA ASP A 97 14.16 -2.73 -13.36
C ASP A 97 13.78 -2.27 -11.94
N GLY A 98 12.59 -1.67 -11.80
CA GLY A 98 12.12 -1.15 -10.52
C GLY A 98 11.95 -2.23 -9.46
N MET A 99 11.35 -3.37 -9.81
CA MET A 99 11.15 -4.48 -8.86
C MET A 99 12.45 -5.18 -8.50
N THR A 100 13.36 -5.36 -9.47
CA THR A 100 14.69 -5.94 -9.22
C THR A 100 15.47 -5.08 -8.22
N LYS A 101 15.55 -3.77 -8.46
CA LYS A 101 16.24 -2.81 -7.57
C LYS A 101 15.56 -2.73 -6.20
N LEU A 102 14.22 -2.68 -6.16
CA LEU A 102 13.47 -2.59 -4.92
C LEU A 102 13.74 -3.78 -3.99
N VAL A 103 13.62 -5.01 -4.51
CA VAL A 103 13.84 -6.22 -3.70
C VAL A 103 15.29 -6.30 -3.23
N ALA A 104 16.26 -5.92 -4.06
CA ALA A 104 17.66 -5.87 -3.68
C ALA A 104 17.93 -4.88 -2.54
N VAL A 105 17.40 -3.65 -2.63
CA VAL A 105 17.54 -2.62 -1.58
C VAL A 105 16.79 -3.01 -0.31
N MET A 106 15.63 -3.65 -0.41
CA MET A 106 14.92 -4.18 0.76
C MET A 106 15.73 -5.31 1.43
N ALA A 107 16.37 -6.16 0.64
CA ALA A 107 17.19 -7.25 1.16
C ALA A 107 18.47 -6.73 1.84
N SER A 108 19.11 -5.68 1.33
CA SER A 108 20.35 -5.12 1.90
C SER A 108 20.16 -4.46 3.28
N GLN A 109 18.93 -4.03 3.59
CA GLN A 109 18.61 -3.33 4.84
C GLN A 109 17.94 -4.20 5.92
N GLN A 110 17.88 -5.53 5.73
CA GLN A 110 17.26 -6.50 6.66
C GLN A 110 17.73 -6.41 8.11
N ARG A 111 18.89 -5.80 8.37
CA ARG A 111 19.42 -5.54 9.71
C ARG A 111 18.62 -4.50 10.50
N TYR A 112 17.73 -3.72 9.87
CA TYR A 112 16.94 -2.68 10.52
C TYR A 112 15.45 -3.05 10.53
N PHE A 113 14.92 -3.38 11.71
CA PHE A 113 13.58 -3.93 11.87
C PHE A 113 12.50 -3.01 11.31
N LYS A 114 12.40 -1.77 11.79
CA LYS A 114 11.32 -0.86 11.41
C LYS A 114 11.34 -0.51 9.92
N ALA A 115 12.53 -0.29 9.34
CA ALA A 115 12.69 0.02 7.93
C ALA A 115 12.32 -1.17 7.03
N THR A 116 12.72 -2.39 7.42
CA THR A 116 12.38 -3.62 6.68
C THR A 116 10.89 -3.92 6.79
N GLU A 117 10.32 -3.84 8.00
CA GLU A 117 8.90 -4.06 8.28
C GLU A 117 8.01 -3.14 7.43
N ILE A 118 8.29 -1.84 7.42
CA ILE A 118 7.49 -0.89 6.64
C ILE A 118 7.67 -1.10 5.14
N SER A 119 8.88 -1.46 4.68
CA SER A 119 9.15 -1.74 3.27
C SER A 119 8.38 -2.98 2.80
N ILE A 120 8.30 -4.03 3.62
CA ILE A 120 7.47 -5.20 3.34
C ILE A 120 5.99 -4.80 3.28
N ASP A 121 5.47 -4.02 4.24
CA ASP A 121 4.08 -3.53 4.18
C ASP A 121 3.84 -2.73 2.89
N MET A 122 4.73 -1.81 2.51
CA MET A 122 4.59 -1.03 1.28
C MET A 122 4.69 -1.88 0.01
N LEU A 123 5.54 -2.91 -0.02
CA LEU A 123 5.60 -3.87 -1.12
C LEU A 123 4.28 -4.64 -1.29
N THR A 124 3.67 -5.10 -0.19
CA THR A 124 2.36 -5.78 -0.28
C THR A 124 1.29 -4.85 -0.86
N ARG A 125 1.37 -3.55 -0.55
CA ARG A 125 0.46 -2.53 -1.08
C ARG A 125 0.73 -2.23 -2.56
N LEU A 126 1.98 -2.31 -3.02
CA LEU A 126 2.31 -2.20 -4.44
C LEU A 126 1.77 -3.39 -5.24
N ALA A 127 2.01 -4.62 -4.77
CA ALA A 127 1.49 -5.84 -5.38
C ALA A 127 -0.04 -5.82 -5.49
N LYS A 128 -0.72 -5.28 -4.46
CA LYS A 128 -2.17 -5.09 -4.49
C LYS A 128 -2.64 -4.13 -5.60
N ARG A 129 -1.87 -3.08 -5.90
CA ARG A 129 -2.26 -2.04 -6.87
C ARG A 129 -1.89 -2.41 -8.30
N HIS A 130 -0.90 -3.29 -8.47
CA HIS A 130 -0.33 -3.66 -9.74
C HIS A 130 -0.27 -5.18 -9.84
N SER A 131 -1.18 -5.79 -10.60
CA SER A 131 -1.17 -7.24 -10.83
C SER A 131 0.16 -7.70 -11.43
N SER A 132 0.80 -6.87 -12.24
CA SER A 132 2.13 -7.13 -12.82
C SER A 132 3.24 -7.17 -11.76
N VAL A 133 3.13 -6.40 -10.66
CA VAL A 133 4.05 -6.51 -9.52
C VAL A 133 3.85 -7.83 -8.79
N ALA A 134 2.60 -8.24 -8.55
CA ALA A 134 2.31 -9.54 -7.94
C ALA A 134 2.85 -10.69 -8.80
N GLN A 135 2.60 -10.65 -10.11
CA GLN A 135 3.14 -11.63 -11.06
C GLN A 135 4.68 -11.66 -11.04
N TRP A 136 5.34 -10.49 -11.06
CA TRP A 136 6.80 -10.44 -10.99
C TRP A 136 7.33 -11.08 -9.70
N LEU A 137 6.68 -10.85 -8.55
CA LEU A 137 7.07 -11.44 -7.27
C LEU A 137 6.92 -12.97 -7.26
N GLN A 138 5.88 -13.50 -7.91
CA GLN A 138 5.66 -14.94 -8.07
C GLN A 138 6.73 -15.57 -8.96
N GLU A 139 7.02 -14.94 -10.11
CA GLU A 139 8.06 -15.39 -11.04
C GLU A 139 9.47 -15.32 -10.42
N ASN A 140 9.69 -14.39 -9.49
CA ASN A 140 10.96 -14.17 -8.79
C ASN A 140 10.93 -14.64 -7.32
N HIS A 141 10.19 -15.71 -7.03
CA HIS A 141 9.97 -16.22 -5.67
C HIS A 141 11.26 -16.38 -4.86
N MET A 142 12.33 -16.92 -5.46
CA MET A 142 13.61 -17.14 -4.76
C MET A 142 14.22 -15.85 -4.21
N SER A 143 14.16 -14.75 -4.99
CA SER A 143 14.64 -13.44 -4.57
C SER A 143 13.78 -12.82 -3.46
N CYS A 144 12.55 -13.32 -3.27
CA CYS A 144 11.57 -12.81 -2.34
C CYS A 144 11.43 -13.65 -1.05
N ALA A 145 11.86 -14.91 -1.07
CA ALA A 145 11.68 -15.88 0.02
C ALA A 145 12.30 -15.44 1.35
N TRP A 146 13.29 -14.53 1.33
CA TRP A 146 13.87 -13.97 2.54
C TRP A 146 12.85 -13.23 3.41
N MET A 147 11.80 -12.62 2.81
CA MET A 147 10.81 -11.84 3.55
C MET A 147 10.03 -12.69 4.55
N GLU A 148 9.60 -13.89 4.14
CA GLU A 148 8.94 -14.84 5.02
C GLU A 148 9.85 -15.33 6.14
N LYS A 149 11.09 -15.70 5.79
CA LYS A 149 12.09 -16.14 6.77
C LYS A 149 12.39 -15.03 7.79
N TRP A 150 12.54 -13.80 7.31
CA TRP A 150 12.82 -12.63 8.12
C TRP A 150 11.68 -12.33 9.09
N LEU A 151 10.43 -12.32 8.61
CA LEU A 151 9.24 -12.12 9.45
C LEU A 151 9.11 -13.20 10.53
N THR A 152 9.30 -14.47 10.15
CA THR A 152 9.21 -15.60 11.07
C THR A 152 10.31 -15.55 12.13
N GLY A 153 11.52 -15.18 11.75
CA GLY A 153 12.67 -15.06 12.65
C GLY A 153 12.56 -13.96 13.71
N HIS A 154 11.62 -13.03 13.58
CA HIS A 154 11.40 -11.97 14.57
C HIS A 154 10.28 -12.27 15.58
N ARG A 155 9.59 -13.41 15.48
CA ARG A 155 8.49 -13.74 16.40
C ARG A 155 8.97 -14.02 17.82
N GLY A 156 8.16 -13.62 18.79
CA GLY A 156 8.30 -13.99 20.19
C GLY A 156 9.49 -13.38 20.92
N ALA A 157 9.73 -13.87 22.14
CA ALA A 157 10.75 -13.34 23.05
C ALA A 157 12.19 -13.68 22.60
N GLU A 158 12.34 -14.70 21.76
CA GLU A 158 13.63 -15.13 21.20
C GLU A 158 13.77 -14.69 19.74
N GLY A 159 13.08 -13.64 19.30
CA GLY A 159 13.20 -13.10 17.95
C GLY A 159 14.60 -12.53 17.66
N TYR A 160 14.94 -12.38 16.38
CA TYR A 160 16.24 -11.81 15.95
C TYR A 160 16.57 -10.46 16.58
N LEU A 161 15.56 -9.62 16.80
CA LEU A 161 15.74 -8.31 17.46
C LEU A 161 16.09 -8.47 18.94
N GLN A 162 15.43 -9.38 19.66
CA GLN A 162 15.71 -9.68 21.07
C GLN A 162 17.10 -10.30 21.24
N GLN A 163 17.52 -11.13 20.28
CA GLN A 163 18.85 -11.71 20.21
C GLN A 163 19.93 -10.74 19.69
N LYS A 164 19.61 -9.46 19.46
CA LYS A 164 20.53 -8.43 18.93
C LYS A 164 21.17 -8.77 17.57
N ARG A 165 20.52 -9.64 16.77
CA ARG A 165 20.93 -9.92 15.39
C ARG A 165 20.52 -8.80 14.43
N THR A 166 19.52 -8.01 14.82
CA THR A 166 19.05 -6.81 14.11
C THR A 166 18.99 -5.62 15.07
N ALA A 167 18.92 -4.41 14.50
CA ALA A 167 18.65 -3.17 15.21
C ALA A 167 17.20 -2.74 14.96
N LEU A 168 16.59 -2.04 15.93
CA LEU A 168 15.20 -1.63 15.83
C LEU A 168 14.99 -0.58 14.73
N VAL A 169 15.89 0.39 14.63
CA VAL A 169 15.85 1.51 13.67
C VAL A 169 17.21 1.71 12.99
N LYS A 170 17.24 2.49 11.90
CA LYS A 170 18.48 2.91 11.25
C LYS A 170 19.31 3.89 12.11
N PRO A 171 20.62 4.02 11.88
CA PRO A 171 21.43 5.07 12.48
C PRO A 171 20.82 6.45 12.19
N ASN A 172 20.89 7.36 13.16
CA ASN A 172 20.35 8.72 13.06
C ASN A 172 18.81 8.81 12.93
N SER A 173 18.07 7.75 13.25
CA SER A 173 16.61 7.82 13.35
C SER A 173 16.19 8.93 14.31
N THR A 174 15.29 9.80 13.86
CA THR A 174 14.69 10.85 14.71
C THR A 174 13.45 10.38 15.46
N SER A 175 13.09 9.10 15.32
CA SER A 175 11.87 8.56 15.87
C SER A 175 11.98 8.22 17.37
N ASN A 176 10.83 8.19 18.04
CA ASN A 176 10.73 7.73 19.43
C ASN A 176 11.07 6.24 19.62
N TRP A 177 11.29 5.48 18.54
CA TRP A 177 11.68 4.06 18.65
C TRP A 177 13.12 3.88 19.11
N VAL A 178 13.97 4.90 19.01
CA VAL A 178 15.38 4.84 19.45
C VAL A 178 15.50 4.51 20.95
N THR A 179 14.52 4.92 21.76
CA THR A 179 14.53 4.74 23.22
C THR A 179 13.81 3.46 23.67
N VAL A 180 13.19 2.71 22.76
CA VAL A 180 12.39 1.53 23.11
C VAL A 180 13.29 0.32 23.38
N SER A 181 13.15 -0.27 24.56
CA SER A 181 13.86 -1.50 24.90
C SER A 181 13.37 -2.68 24.05
N VAL A 182 14.33 -3.38 23.43
CA VAL A 182 14.08 -4.55 22.58
C VAL A 182 13.48 -5.74 23.33
N THR A 183 13.70 -5.82 24.65
CA THR A 183 13.17 -6.88 25.53
C THR A 183 11.81 -6.53 26.12
N SER A 184 11.26 -5.35 25.83
CA SER A 184 9.96 -4.97 26.37
C SER A 184 8.84 -5.86 25.83
N THR A 185 7.96 -6.31 26.73
CA THR A 185 6.81 -7.15 26.38
C THR A 185 5.85 -6.44 25.41
N GLY A 186 5.74 -5.11 25.53
CA GLY A 186 4.96 -4.28 24.61
C GLY A 186 5.49 -4.31 23.18
N LEU A 187 6.82 -4.23 23.00
CA LEU A 187 7.42 -4.34 21.68
C LEU A 187 7.26 -5.75 21.10
N ILE A 188 7.52 -6.81 21.87
CA ILE A 188 7.36 -8.20 21.41
C ILE A 188 5.94 -8.43 20.89
N LYS A 189 4.91 -8.00 21.65
CA LYS A 189 3.51 -8.06 21.21
C LYS A 189 3.23 -7.19 19.98
N ALA A 190 3.92 -6.07 19.79
CA ALA A 190 3.80 -5.26 18.58
C ALA A 190 4.39 -5.98 17.36
N ILE A 191 5.56 -6.59 17.50
CA ILE A 191 6.21 -7.39 16.46
C ILE A 191 5.33 -8.58 16.07
N ASP A 192 4.82 -9.34 17.04
CA ASP A 192 3.96 -10.50 16.76
C ASP A 192 2.68 -10.10 16.01
N ARG A 193 2.09 -8.93 16.32
CA ARG A 193 0.96 -8.38 15.57
C ARG A 193 1.33 -8.03 14.14
N SER A 194 2.47 -7.36 13.93
CA SER A 194 2.96 -7.03 12.59
C SER A 194 3.25 -8.29 11.78
N VAL A 195 3.91 -9.30 12.36
CA VAL A 195 4.19 -10.56 11.68
C VAL A 195 2.90 -11.31 11.36
N SER A 196 1.95 -11.36 12.29
CA SER A 196 0.64 -12.00 12.06
C SER A 196 -0.16 -11.30 10.95
N LYS A 197 0.04 -10.00 10.76
CA LYS A 197 -0.56 -9.23 9.66
C LYS A 197 0.16 -9.44 8.33
N LEU A 198 1.49 -9.37 8.31
CA LEU A 198 2.29 -9.31 7.07
C LEU A 198 2.61 -10.69 6.49
N LEU A 199 2.87 -11.69 7.33
CA LEU A 199 3.25 -13.03 6.88
C LEU A 199 2.20 -13.67 5.95
N PRO A 200 0.90 -13.73 6.29
CA PRO A 200 -0.09 -14.29 5.37
C PRO A 200 -0.19 -13.51 4.06
N ARG A 201 -0.03 -12.18 4.09
CA ARG A 201 -0.06 -11.34 2.88
C ARG A 201 1.09 -11.65 1.93
N ILE A 202 2.30 -11.82 2.47
CA ILE A 202 3.47 -12.17 1.66
C ILE A 202 3.31 -13.58 1.08
N ARG A 203 2.90 -14.56 1.88
CA ARG A 203 2.63 -15.91 1.38
C ARG A 203 1.59 -15.92 0.26
N SER A 204 0.49 -15.18 0.45
CA SER A 204 -0.57 -15.06 -0.55
C SER A 204 -0.08 -14.41 -1.86
N ILE A 205 0.70 -13.34 -1.77
CA ILE A 205 1.27 -12.68 -2.96
C ILE A 205 2.23 -13.62 -3.70
N LEU A 206 3.03 -14.40 -2.96
CA LEU A 206 4.01 -15.31 -3.52
C LEU A 206 3.42 -16.64 -4.03
N ASP A 207 2.19 -16.99 -3.64
CA ASP A 207 1.48 -18.16 -4.14
C ASP A 207 0.69 -17.81 -5.41
N PRO A 208 1.00 -18.39 -6.58
CA PRO A 208 0.26 -18.16 -7.82
C PRO A 208 -1.22 -18.57 -7.77
N LYS A 209 -1.61 -19.41 -6.80
CA LYS A 209 -2.96 -19.96 -6.68
C LYS A 209 -3.89 -19.15 -5.78
N GLU A 210 -3.35 -18.22 -5.00
CA GLU A 210 -4.16 -17.40 -4.10
C GLU A 210 -4.59 -16.07 -4.76
N THR A 211 -5.87 -15.75 -4.61
CA THR A 211 -6.37 -14.39 -4.85
C THR A 211 -6.20 -13.57 -3.58
N PHE A 212 -5.36 -12.53 -3.62
CA PHE A 212 -5.14 -11.67 -2.47
C PHE A 212 -6.29 -10.66 -2.29
N GLU A 213 -6.79 -10.52 -1.06
CA GLU A 213 -7.92 -9.65 -0.71
C GLU A 213 -7.56 -8.16 -0.79
N THR A 214 -8.41 -7.36 -1.45
CA THR A 214 -8.21 -5.91 -1.59
C THR A 214 -8.68 -5.15 -0.35
N PHE A 215 -7.78 -4.85 0.60
CA PHE A 215 -8.09 -4.03 1.78
C PHE A 215 -7.77 -2.54 1.56
N TYR A 216 -8.61 -1.59 1.98
CA TYR A 216 -8.27 -0.16 1.93
C TYR A 216 -7.02 0.15 2.78
N ASP A 217 -6.16 1.03 2.30
CA ASP A 217 -5.02 1.52 3.08
C ASP A 217 -4.89 3.06 3.06
N SER A 218 -4.07 3.61 3.96
CA SER A 218 -3.89 5.06 4.14
C SER A 218 -3.40 5.84 2.91
N ASP A 219 -2.92 5.15 1.88
CA ASP A 219 -2.41 5.73 0.64
C ASP A 219 -3.41 5.61 -0.52
N ASP A 220 -4.55 4.97 -0.29
CA ASP A 220 -5.67 4.99 -1.24
C ASP A 220 -6.34 6.37 -1.25
N ASN A 221 -6.87 6.76 -2.43
CA ASN A 221 -7.67 7.99 -2.54
C ASN A 221 -8.81 7.93 -1.50
N PRO A 222 -8.91 8.90 -0.56
CA PRO A 222 -9.88 8.88 0.52
C PRO A 222 -11.32 8.83 0.02
N MET A 223 -11.59 9.33 -1.20
CA MET A 223 -12.89 9.23 -1.85
C MET A 223 -13.33 7.77 -2.11
N ARG A 224 -12.40 6.80 -2.18
CA ARG A 224 -12.74 5.38 -2.39
C ARG A 224 -13.50 4.75 -1.22
N LEU A 225 -13.43 5.37 -0.04
CA LEU A 225 -14.22 4.94 1.11
C LEU A 225 -15.66 5.45 1.05
N VAL A 226 -15.94 6.54 0.35
CA VAL A 226 -17.29 7.11 0.28
C VAL A 226 -18.25 6.09 -0.34
N GLY A 227 -19.38 5.87 0.31
CA GLY A 227 -20.37 4.85 -0.04
C GLY A 227 -20.01 3.43 0.41
N LYS A 228 -18.85 3.18 1.01
CA LYS A 228 -18.47 1.86 1.52
C LYS A 228 -19.00 1.64 2.94
N ARG A 229 -19.42 0.40 3.19
CA ARG A 229 -19.69 -0.10 4.53
C ARG A 229 -18.38 -0.42 5.22
N ILE A 230 -18.23 0.02 6.45
CA ILE A 230 -17.01 -0.13 7.24
C ILE A 230 -17.34 -0.59 8.65
N ARG A 231 -16.37 -1.24 9.28
CA ARG A 231 -16.40 -1.57 10.70
C ARG A 231 -15.22 -0.90 11.39
N VAL A 232 -15.48 -0.02 12.36
CA VAL A 232 -14.47 0.80 13.04
C VAL A 232 -14.32 0.36 14.49
N LYS A 233 -13.08 0.26 14.97
CA LYS A 233 -12.77 -0.04 16.37
C LYS A 233 -12.91 1.21 17.24
N TRP A 234 -13.69 1.10 18.29
CA TRP A 234 -13.91 2.10 19.32
C TRP A 234 -13.21 1.71 20.62
N ALA A 235 -13.38 2.53 21.67
CA ALA A 235 -12.87 2.25 23.00
C ALA A 235 -13.36 0.88 23.53
N LYS A 236 -12.59 0.31 24.46
CA LYS A 236 -12.84 -1.03 25.04
C LYS A 236 -12.88 -2.15 24.00
N ASP A 237 -12.13 -1.99 22.90
CA ASP A 237 -12.00 -2.95 21.80
C ASP A 237 -13.33 -3.36 21.13
N LYS A 238 -14.37 -2.53 21.26
CA LYS A 238 -15.65 -2.74 20.59
C LYS A 238 -15.59 -2.29 19.14
N TRP A 239 -16.29 -3.01 18.26
CA TRP A 239 -16.37 -2.71 16.84
C TRP A 239 -17.79 -2.30 16.46
N TYR A 240 -17.91 -1.23 15.69
CA TYR A 240 -19.20 -0.69 15.25
C TYR A 240 -19.21 -0.57 13.72
N GLU A 241 -20.34 -0.93 13.12
CA GLU A 241 -20.55 -0.86 11.68
C GLU A 241 -21.30 0.39 11.27
N GLY A 242 -20.94 0.91 10.10
CA GLY A 242 -21.58 2.07 9.52
C GLY A 242 -21.21 2.24 8.05
N CYS A 243 -21.77 3.26 7.44
CA CYS A 243 -21.49 3.66 6.07
C CYS A 243 -20.76 5.00 6.05
N VAL A 244 -19.73 5.10 5.20
CA VAL A 244 -19.06 6.38 4.95
C VAL A 244 -19.94 7.18 3.99
N GLU A 245 -20.52 8.28 4.46
CA GLU A 245 -21.46 9.08 3.66
C GLU A 245 -20.73 10.12 2.80
N ARG A 246 -19.69 10.75 3.34
CA ARG A 246 -18.91 11.77 2.62
C ARG A 246 -17.48 11.89 3.13
N PHE A 247 -16.63 12.52 2.34
CA PHE A 247 -15.27 12.90 2.70
C PHE A 247 -15.11 14.41 2.56
N ASP A 248 -14.51 15.04 3.56
CA ASP A 248 -14.18 16.46 3.58
C ASP A 248 -12.67 16.65 3.33
N GLU A 249 -12.33 17.26 2.21
CA GLU A 249 -10.94 17.49 1.79
C GLU A 249 -10.22 18.53 2.65
N ALA A 250 -10.94 19.48 3.26
CA ALA A 250 -10.34 20.53 4.07
C ALA A 250 -9.86 20.01 5.43
N SER A 251 -10.70 19.23 6.10
CA SER A 251 -10.38 18.61 7.40
C SER A 251 -9.65 17.27 7.26
N TYR A 252 -9.73 16.66 6.07
CA TYR A 252 -9.27 15.31 5.74
C TYR A 252 -10.03 14.21 6.52
N GLU A 253 -11.31 14.43 6.77
CA GLU A 253 -12.17 13.54 7.56
C GLU A 253 -13.25 12.85 6.72
N HIS A 254 -13.51 11.59 7.06
CA HIS A 254 -14.64 10.81 6.57
C HIS A 254 -15.79 10.91 7.57
N PHE A 255 -16.96 11.28 7.08
CA PHE A 255 -18.20 11.28 7.87
C PHE A 255 -18.83 9.89 7.80
N VAL A 256 -18.94 9.23 8.94
CA VAL A 256 -19.47 7.87 9.10
C VAL A 256 -20.81 7.93 9.82
N VAL A 257 -21.83 7.31 9.23
CA VAL A 257 -23.14 7.09 9.84
C VAL A 257 -23.21 5.63 10.27
N TYR A 258 -23.27 5.38 11.57
CA TYR A 258 -23.32 4.06 12.17
C TYR A 258 -24.75 3.50 12.16
N ASP A 259 -24.88 2.18 12.26
CA ASP A 259 -26.18 1.49 12.21
C ASP A 259 -27.10 1.83 13.40
N ASP A 260 -26.53 2.27 14.53
CA ASP A 260 -27.26 2.76 15.70
C ASP A 260 -27.72 4.23 15.56
N GLY A 261 -27.44 4.85 14.40
CA GLY A 261 -27.78 6.24 14.11
C GLY A 261 -26.74 7.26 14.56
N ASP A 262 -25.69 6.84 15.29
CA ASP A 262 -24.60 7.73 15.66
C ASP A 262 -23.85 8.20 14.41
N LYS A 263 -23.40 9.46 14.43
CA LYS A 263 -22.64 10.06 13.33
C LYS A 263 -21.32 10.62 13.84
N ARG A 264 -20.21 10.23 13.23
CA ARG A 264 -18.88 10.74 13.60
C ARG A 264 -18.01 11.01 12.38
N SER A 265 -17.20 12.06 12.48
CA SER A 265 -16.12 12.35 11.53
C SER A 265 -14.81 11.77 12.04
N TYR A 266 -14.02 11.15 11.15
CA TYR A 266 -12.70 10.67 11.48
C TYR A 266 -11.71 10.87 10.35
N ARG A 267 -10.46 11.13 10.71
CA ARG A 267 -9.32 10.77 9.86
C ARG A 267 -9.18 9.25 9.87
N MET A 268 -9.64 8.58 8.82
CA MET A 268 -9.64 7.11 8.76
C MET A 268 -8.22 6.51 8.80
N SER A 269 -7.19 7.28 8.42
CA SER A 269 -5.79 6.90 8.59
C SER A 269 -5.39 6.64 10.05
N ASP A 270 -6.11 7.25 10.99
CA ASP A 270 -5.80 7.21 12.43
C ASP A 270 -6.68 6.18 13.17
N LYS A 271 -7.56 5.48 12.44
CA LYS A 271 -8.49 4.48 12.99
C LYS A 271 -8.09 3.07 12.58
N GLN A 272 -8.38 2.12 13.46
CA GLN A 272 -8.44 0.70 13.09
C GLN A 272 -9.82 0.43 12.53
N PHE A 273 -9.89 0.05 11.25
CA PHE A 273 -11.15 -0.25 10.59
C PHE A 273 -10.93 -1.29 9.47
N TYR A 274 -12.04 -1.88 9.02
CA TYR A 274 -12.09 -2.73 7.83
C TYR A 274 -13.26 -2.30 6.96
N VAL A 275 -13.13 -2.47 5.64
CA VAL A 275 -14.27 -2.39 4.73
C VAL A 275 -15.02 -3.71 4.85
N VAL A 276 -16.33 -3.64 5.06
CA VAL A 276 -17.19 -4.83 5.10
C VAL A 276 -17.68 -5.05 3.68
N GLU A 277 -17.35 -6.20 3.10
CA GLU A 277 -17.94 -6.58 1.81
C GLU A 277 -19.43 -6.85 2.01
N ASN A 278 -20.26 -6.18 1.21
CA ASN A 278 -21.66 -6.57 1.12
C ASN A 278 -21.71 -7.87 0.33
N THR A 279 -21.96 -9.00 1.00
CA THR A 279 -22.42 -10.24 0.36
C THR A 279 -23.84 -10.02 -0.16
N SER A 280 -23.97 -9.27 -1.25
CA SER A 280 -25.24 -9.11 -1.97
C SER A 280 -24.98 -9.17 -3.47
N ASN A 281 -24.64 -10.37 -3.96
CA ASN A 281 -24.91 -10.77 -5.34
C ASN A 281 -24.89 -12.31 -5.56
N ALA A 282 -25.63 -13.06 -4.73
CA ALA A 282 -25.92 -14.48 -4.98
C ALA A 282 -27.35 -14.84 -4.52
N ALA A 283 -28.36 -14.14 -5.03
CA ALA A 283 -29.76 -14.60 -5.04
C ALA A 283 -30.58 -13.68 -5.96
N ALA A 284 -30.31 -13.71 -7.25
CA ALA A 284 -31.19 -13.12 -8.26
C ALA A 284 -31.72 -14.24 -9.16
N VAL A 285 -32.99 -14.58 -8.92
CA VAL A 285 -33.98 -15.08 -9.88
C VAL A 285 -33.82 -16.51 -10.39
N THR A 286 -34.46 -17.46 -9.70
CA THR A 286 -35.07 -18.63 -10.37
C THR A 286 -36.58 -18.41 -10.44
N PRO A 287 -37.18 -18.32 -11.64
CA PRO A 287 -38.63 -18.40 -11.77
C PRO A 287 -39.06 -19.86 -11.59
N SER A 288 -39.98 -20.10 -10.66
CA SER A 288 -40.57 -21.43 -10.43
C SER A 288 -41.34 -21.92 -11.67
N PRO A 289 -41.23 -23.19 -12.07
CA PRO A 289 -42.01 -23.73 -13.18
C PRO A 289 -43.49 -23.91 -12.79
N PRO A 290 -44.42 -23.81 -13.77
CA PRO A 290 -45.85 -24.00 -13.52
C PRO A 290 -46.16 -25.46 -13.20
N ASN A 291 -46.92 -25.64 -12.11
CA ASN A 291 -47.42 -26.90 -11.60
C ASN A 291 -48.34 -27.56 -12.65
N SER A 292 -47.93 -28.71 -13.20
CA SER A 292 -48.73 -29.54 -14.10
C SER A 292 -48.84 -30.95 -13.53
N GLY A 293 -50.09 -31.42 -13.37
CA GLY A 293 -50.40 -32.83 -13.18
C GLY A 293 -51.34 -33.13 -12.02
N GLY A 294 -52.61 -33.42 -12.33
CA GLY A 294 -53.52 -33.97 -11.33
C GLY A 294 -54.98 -34.14 -11.75
N LYS A 295 -55.27 -34.56 -12.99
CA LYS A 295 -56.60 -35.09 -13.35
C LYS A 295 -56.84 -36.40 -12.58
N LYS A 296 -57.86 -36.44 -11.73
CA LYS A 296 -58.44 -37.70 -11.22
C LYS A 296 -59.25 -38.35 -12.33
N ALA A 297 -58.86 -39.57 -12.70
CA ALA A 297 -59.69 -40.49 -13.49
C ALA A 297 -60.46 -41.41 -12.54
N LEU A 298 -61.74 -41.55 -12.86
CA LEU A 298 -62.76 -42.39 -12.26
C LEU A 298 -62.53 -43.85 -12.68
N GLN A 299 -62.57 -44.81 -11.75
CA GLN A 299 -62.88 -46.20 -12.09
C GLN A 299 -63.54 -46.92 -10.91
N LYS A 300 -64.75 -47.41 -11.21
CA LYS A 300 -65.69 -48.28 -10.46
C LYS A 300 -66.50 -47.64 -9.35
#